data_AF-A0A3M6Q915-F1
#
_entry.id   AF-A0A3M6Q915-F1
#
_cell.length_a   1.000
_cell.length_b   1.000
_cell.length_c   1.000
_cell.angle_alpha   90.00
_cell.angle_beta   90.00
_cell.angle_gamma   90.00
#
_symmetry.space_group_name_H-M   'P 1'
#
loop_
_entity.id
_entity.type
_entity.pdbx_description
1 polymer ?
#
loop_
_entity_poly.entity_id
_entity_poly.type
_entity_poly.pdbx_seq_one_letter_code
_entity_poly.pdbx_strand_id
1 'polypeptide(L)'
;MHHLPNPLIIATRESRLALWQATHIQAELKRLGHTARLLGMTTQGDQILDRSLSKIGGKGLFVKELETALADGRAHLAVHSLKDVPMALPEGFVLACVPPRGNPHDAFVSNTYARLEDLPQGAIVGTSSLRRQVLLHHLRPDLRIQPLRGNLDTRLRKLDEGQFDAIVLAAAGLERLGLAERIRMQFPPEQMLPAAGQGALGIEVPARHGALIAALQPLSHPPTWLATVAERTISLALGGSCSMPLAAHAVWEGTGQLWLRAAWGDPEGQRPLTQVQARAQVENADQAQALGQQLADALRSAAGLGDALP
;
A
#
# COMPACT_ATOMS: atom_id res chain seq x y z
N MET A 1 -35.42 9.82 5.55
CA MET A 1 -34.57 8.62 5.37
C MET A 1 -33.95 8.70 3.99
N HIS A 2 -32.65 8.97 3.88
CA HIS A 2 -31.99 8.92 2.57
C HIS A 2 -31.79 7.46 2.20
N HIS A 3 -32.54 6.98 1.21
CA HIS A 3 -32.36 5.64 0.66
C HIS A 3 -30.98 5.55 0.00
N LEU A 4 -30.28 4.44 0.22
CA LEU A 4 -29.05 4.15 -0.48
C LEU A 4 -29.33 3.99 -1.99
N PRO A 5 -28.42 4.45 -2.86
CA PRO A 5 -28.51 4.14 -4.28
C PRO A 5 -28.56 2.62 -4.50
N ASN A 6 -29.42 2.19 -5.42
CA ASN A 6 -29.53 0.78 -5.80
C ASN A 6 -29.58 0.69 -7.34
N PRO A 7 -28.49 0.25 -8.00
CA PRO A 7 -27.25 -0.28 -7.42
C PRO A 7 -26.30 0.81 -6.87
N LEU A 8 -25.44 0.42 -5.92
CA LEU A 8 -24.22 1.17 -5.61
C LEU A 8 -23.26 1.12 -6.82
N ILE A 9 -22.43 2.14 -6.98
CA ILE A 9 -21.49 2.24 -8.11
C ILE A 9 -20.09 2.37 -7.52
N ILE A 10 -19.23 1.40 -7.82
CA ILE A 10 -17.87 1.29 -7.31
C ILE A 10 -16.91 1.80 -8.40
N ALA A 11 -16.28 2.95 -8.16
CA ALA A 11 -15.19 3.43 -9.01
C ALA A 11 -13.93 2.55 -8.77
N THR A 12 -13.31 2.11 -9.86
CA THR A 12 -12.09 1.32 -9.80
C THR A 12 -11.22 1.55 -11.04
N ARG A 13 -9.92 1.28 -10.90
CA ARG A 13 -9.00 1.27 -12.05
C ARG A 13 -9.23 0.02 -12.91
N GLU A 14 -8.90 0.12 -14.19
CA GLU A 14 -9.08 -0.98 -15.15
C GLU A 14 -7.99 -2.06 -15.11
N SER A 15 -6.94 -1.87 -14.30
CA SER A 15 -5.95 -2.93 -14.10
C SER A 15 -6.59 -4.18 -13.49
N ARG A 16 -6.16 -5.38 -13.92
CA ARG A 16 -6.71 -6.66 -13.47
C ARG A 16 -6.76 -6.79 -11.93
N LEU A 17 -5.72 -6.30 -11.25
CA LEU A 17 -5.69 -6.29 -9.78
C LEU A 17 -6.75 -5.35 -9.18
N ALA A 18 -6.93 -4.14 -9.72
CA ALA A 18 -7.92 -3.21 -9.22
C ALA A 18 -9.37 -3.69 -9.48
N LEU A 19 -9.62 -4.29 -10.64
CA LEU A 19 -10.89 -4.96 -10.94
C LEU A 19 -11.15 -6.13 -9.99
N TRP A 20 -10.13 -6.94 -9.69
CA TRP A 20 -10.27 -8.00 -8.68
C TRP A 20 -10.65 -7.42 -7.31
N GLN A 21 -9.97 -6.35 -6.88
CA GLN A 21 -10.24 -5.71 -5.58
C GLN A 21 -11.66 -5.16 -5.50
N ALA A 22 -12.12 -4.48 -6.55
CA ALA A 22 -13.48 -3.95 -6.61
C ALA A 22 -14.54 -5.06 -6.69
N THR A 23 -14.26 -6.15 -7.42
CA THR A 23 -15.13 -7.34 -7.48
C THR A 23 -15.22 -8.03 -6.12
N HIS A 24 -14.13 -8.12 -5.38
CA HIS A 24 -14.12 -8.66 -4.03
C HIS A 24 -15.03 -7.82 -3.10
N ILE A 25 -14.91 -6.50 -3.13
CA ILE A 25 -15.81 -5.61 -2.35
C ILE A 25 -17.26 -5.68 -2.84
N GLN A 26 -17.50 -5.81 -4.14
CA GLN A 26 -18.84 -6.03 -4.69
C GLN A 26 -19.47 -7.32 -4.15
N ALA A 27 -18.70 -8.41 -4.05
CA ALA A 27 -19.16 -9.66 -3.49
C ALA A 27 -19.51 -9.53 -2.00
N GLU A 28 -18.68 -8.83 -1.21
CA GLU A 28 -18.97 -8.58 0.20
C GLU A 28 -20.20 -7.69 0.40
N LEU A 29 -20.36 -6.63 -0.40
CA LEU A 29 -21.58 -5.81 -0.42
C LEU A 29 -22.83 -6.64 -0.75
N LYS A 30 -22.72 -7.58 -1.69
CA LYS A 30 -23.81 -8.51 -2.03
C LYS A 30 -24.20 -9.39 -0.84
N ARG A 31 -23.23 -9.86 -0.04
CA ARG A 31 -23.49 -10.64 1.18
C ARG A 31 -24.23 -9.84 2.25
N LEU A 32 -24.03 -8.52 2.28
CA LEU A 32 -24.76 -7.59 3.14
C LEU A 32 -26.13 -7.17 2.56
N GLY A 33 -26.54 -7.70 1.41
CA GLY A 33 -27.83 -7.40 0.79
C GLY A 33 -27.84 -6.14 -0.10
N HIS A 34 -26.67 -5.60 -0.45
CA HIS A 34 -26.56 -4.48 -1.38
C HIS A 34 -26.24 -4.95 -2.80
N THR A 35 -26.89 -4.35 -3.81
CA THR A 35 -26.43 -4.55 -5.20
C THR A 35 -25.42 -3.47 -5.56
N ALA A 36 -24.38 -3.85 -6.32
CA ALA A 36 -23.34 -2.93 -6.74
C ALA A 36 -22.90 -3.23 -8.18
N ARG A 37 -22.46 -2.19 -8.91
CA ARG A 37 -21.86 -2.28 -10.25
C ARG A 37 -20.49 -1.60 -10.25
N LEU A 38 -19.61 -2.05 -11.14
CA LEU A 38 -18.27 -1.47 -11.28
C LEU A 38 -18.27 -0.39 -12.35
N LEU A 39 -17.62 0.73 -12.07
CA LEU A 39 -17.25 1.76 -13.02
C LEU A 39 -15.73 1.73 -13.19
N GLY A 40 -15.27 1.07 -14.26
CA GLY A 40 -13.86 1.04 -14.64
C GLY A 40 -13.40 2.37 -15.20
N MET A 41 -12.21 2.82 -14.79
CA MET A 41 -11.60 4.07 -15.22
C MET A 41 -10.09 3.92 -15.45
N THR A 42 -9.56 4.65 -16.43
CA THR A 42 -8.11 4.83 -16.61
C THR A 42 -7.65 6.09 -15.86
N THR A 43 -6.52 6.03 -15.14
CA THR A 43 -5.93 7.21 -14.47
C THR A 43 -4.70 7.74 -15.22
N GLN A 44 -4.28 8.98 -14.97
CA GLN A 44 -3.01 9.49 -15.51
C GLN A 44 -1.81 8.63 -15.11
N GLY A 45 -1.81 8.07 -13.90
CA GLY A 45 -0.77 7.13 -13.45
C GLY A 45 -0.69 5.85 -14.28
N ASP A 46 -1.77 5.44 -14.95
CA ASP A 46 -1.77 4.30 -15.88
C ASP A 46 -1.19 4.67 -17.26
N GLN A 47 -1.27 5.94 -17.65
CA GLN A 47 -0.80 6.44 -18.96
C GLN A 47 0.69 6.81 -18.95
N ILE A 48 1.23 7.24 -17.81
CA ILE A 48 2.62 7.72 -17.70
C ILE A 48 3.56 6.59 -17.24
N LEU A 49 4.13 5.85 -18.19
CA LEU A 49 5.02 4.71 -17.90
C LEU A 49 6.51 5.07 -17.94
N ASP A 50 6.88 6.21 -18.51
CA ASP A 50 8.23 6.58 -18.95
C ASP A 50 9.03 7.51 -18.00
N ARG A 51 8.41 8.08 -16.95
CA ARG A 51 9.09 9.04 -16.03
C ARG A 51 8.99 8.69 -14.54
N SER A 52 10.09 8.76 -13.78
CA SER A 52 10.10 8.44 -12.32
C SER A 52 8.98 9.12 -11.52
N LEU A 53 8.31 8.42 -10.59
CA LEU A 53 7.19 8.94 -9.79
C LEU A 53 7.69 10.06 -8.86
N SER A 54 8.94 9.92 -8.39
CA SER A 54 9.64 10.96 -7.65
C SER A 54 9.87 12.24 -8.47
N LYS A 55 9.92 12.15 -9.81
CA LYS A 55 10.08 13.31 -10.70
C LYS A 55 8.75 13.90 -11.18
N ILE A 56 7.64 13.16 -11.06
CA ILE A 56 6.31 13.63 -11.50
C ILE A 56 5.62 14.46 -10.40
N GLY A 57 6.01 14.31 -9.13
CA GLY A 57 5.54 15.19 -8.06
C GLY A 57 4.00 15.27 -8.01
N GLY A 58 3.32 14.17 -7.71
CA GLY A 58 1.86 14.16 -7.65
C GLY A 58 1.34 13.20 -6.58
N LYS A 59 0.98 13.75 -5.41
CA LYS A 59 0.11 13.03 -4.46
C LYS A 59 -1.19 12.69 -5.21
N GLY A 60 -1.58 11.41 -5.24
CA GLY A 60 -2.89 10.99 -5.79
C GLY A 60 -2.98 10.69 -7.29
N LEU A 61 -1.87 10.44 -8.02
CA LEU A 61 -1.88 10.09 -9.47
C LEU A 61 -2.75 8.86 -9.86
N PHE A 62 -3.12 8.04 -8.88
CA PHE A 62 -3.97 6.86 -9.07
C PHE A 62 -5.36 7.00 -8.43
N VAL A 63 -5.65 8.16 -7.81
CA VAL A 63 -6.83 8.39 -6.97
C VAL A 63 -7.70 9.53 -7.54
N LYS A 64 -7.08 10.55 -8.15
CA LYS A 64 -7.76 11.78 -8.62
C LYS A 64 -8.95 11.54 -9.55
N GLU A 65 -8.84 10.64 -10.52
CA GLU A 65 -9.95 10.36 -11.45
C GLU A 65 -11.09 9.62 -10.76
N LEU A 66 -10.78 8.78 -9.76
CA LEU A 66 -11.78 8.10 -8.93
C LEU A 66 -12.49 9.13 -8.04
N GLU A 67 -11.76 10.02 -7.37
CA GLU A 67 -12.30 11.14 -6.59
C GLU A 67 -13.20 12.05 -7.44
N THR A 68 -12.83 12.30 -8.70
CA THR A 68 -13.66 13.08 -9.64
C THR A 68 -14.99 12.35 -9.91
N ALA A 69 -14.96 11.03 -10.11
CA ALA A 69 -16.20 10.25 -10.28
C ALA A 69 -17.10 10.25 -9.04
N LEU A 70 -16.50 10.27 -7.85
CA LEU A 70 -17.22 10.41 -6.58
C LEU A 70 -17.82 11.82 -6.40
N ALA A 71 -17.05 12.86 -6.75
CA ALA A 71 -17.49 14.26 -6.67
C ALA A 71 -18.67 14.53 -7.60
N ASP A 72 -18.60 14.06 -8.85
CA ASP A 72 -19.62 14.24 -9.88
C ASP A 72 -20.86 13.34 -9.67
N GLY A 73 -20.82 12.42 -8.70
CA GLY A 73 -21.90 11.46 -8.46
C GLY A 73 -22.00 10.34 -9.51
N ARG A 74 -21.00 10.17 -10.38
CA ARG A 74 -20.90 9.04 -11.31
C ARG A 74 -20.62 7.72 -10.58
N ALA A 75 -19.98 7.80 -9.42
CA ALA A 75 -19.76 6.69 -8.51
C ALA A 75 -20.12 7.08 -7.07
N HIS A 76 -20.34 6.08 -6.22
CA HIS A 76 -20.72 6.26 -4.82
C HIS A 76 -19.56 5.95 -3.85
N LEU A 77 -18.71 4.98 -4.21
CA LEU A 77 -17.53 4.59 -3.45
C LEU A 77 -16.37 4.23 -4.39
N ALA A 78 -15.14 4.35 -3.91
CA ALA A 78 -13.94 3.91 -4.62
C ALA A 78 -13.17 2.88 -3.79
N VAL A 79 -12.56 1.90 -4.46
CA VAL A 79 -11.79 0.82 -3.83
C VAL A 79 -10.33 0.95 -4.21
N HIS A 80 -9.46 0.96 -3.20
CA HIS A 80 -8.03 1.18 -3.38
C HIS A 80 -7.20 0.11 -2.66
N SER A 81 -5.98 -0.09 -3.14
CA SER A 81 -4.92 -0.64 -2.27
C SER A 81 -4.55 0.44 -1.26
N LEU A 82 -4.67 0.16 0.04
CA LEU A 82 -4.56 1.22 1.05
C LEU A 82 -3.19 1.91 1.06
N LYS A 83 -2.12 1.18 0.72
CA LYS A 83 -0.76 1.75 0.58
C LYS A 83 -0.63 2.86 -0.47
N ASP A 84 -1.55 2.92 -1.44
CA ASP A 84 -1.55 3.91 -2.51
C ASP A 84 -2.47 5.11 -2.20
N VAL A 85 -3.20 5.06 -1.07
CA VAL A 85 -4.11 6.13 -0.62
C VAL A 85 -3.34 7.08 0.29
N PRO A 86 -3.33 8.40 0.05
CA PRO A 86 -2.70 9.36 0.97
C PRO A 86 -3.40 9.32 2.34
N MET A 87 -2.66 9.55 3.43
CA MET A 87 -3.28 9.54 4.77
C MET A 87 -4.28 10.68 4.94
N ALA A 88 -3.90 11.89 4.52
CA ALA A 88 -4.83 12.99 4.37
C ALA A 88 -5.51 12.87 3.00
N LEU A 89 -6.79 12.52 3.02
CA LEU A 89 -7.65 12.60 1.83
C LEU A 89 -8.00 14.05 1.53
N PRO A 90 -8.34 14.40 0.27
CA PRO A 90 -8.83 15.72 -0.06
C PRO A 90 -10.09 16.07 0.74
N GLU A 91 -10.33 17.37 0.92
CA GLU A 91 -11.51 17.87 1.62
C GLU A 91 -12.80 17.30 0.99
N GLY A 92 -13.72 16.85 1.84
CA GLY A 92 -15.00 16.28 1.40
C GLY A 92 -14.97 14.76 1.16
N PHE A 93 -13.83 14.09 1.31
CA PHE A 93 -13.70 12.63 1.24
C PHE A 93 -13.27 12.01 2.57
N VAL A 94 -13.68 10.77 2.80
CA VAL A 94 -13.29 9.98 3.98
C VAL A 94 -12.98 8.54 3.59
N LEU A 95 -12.02 7.94 4.29
CA LEU A 95 -11.81 6.50 4.27
C LEU A 95 -12.88 5.87 5.17
N ALA A 96 -13.94 5.34 4.57
CA ALA A 96 -15.11 4.85 5.31
C ALA A 96 -14.89 3.47 5.93
N CYS A 97 -14.06 2.64 5.30
CA CYS A 97 -13.90 1.24 5.69
C CYS A 97 -12.54 0.68 5.27
N VAL A 98 -11.95 -0.14 6.15
CA VAL A 98 -10.79 -1.00 5.86
C VAL A 98 -11.18 -2.43 6.20
N PRO A 99 -11.40 -3.32 5.21
CA PRO A 99 -11.73 -4.72 5.44
C PRO A 99 -10.52 -5.53 5.96
N PRO A 100 -10.69 -6.81 6.32
CA PRO A 100 -9.60 -7.66 6.76
C PRO A 100 -8.38 -7.60 5.81
N ARG A 101 -7.18 -7.47 6.40
CA ARG A 101 -5.93 -7.36 5.65
C ARG A 101 -5.60 -8.67 4.92
N GLY A 102 -5.19 -8.58 3.66
CA GLY A 102 -4.49 -9.68 2.99
C GLY A 102 -3.02 -9.78 3.43
N ASN A 103 -2.25 -10.61 2.74
CA ASN A 103 -0.82 -10.78 3.03
C ASN A 103 -0.03 -9.45 2.93
N PRO A 104 0.60 -8.98 4.03
CA PRO A 104 1.34 -7.72 4.02
C PRO A 104 2.76 -7.84 3.45
N HIS A 105 3.29 -9.05 3.26
CA HIS A 105 4.68 -9.28 2.92
C HIS A 105 5.03 -8.93 1.47
N ASP A 106 6.31 -8.68 1.23
CA ASP A 106 6.88 -8.63 -0.10
C ASP A 106 7.27 -10.04 -0.56
N ALA A 107 7.12 -10.29 -1.85
CA ALA A 107 7.46 -11.54 -2.52
C ALA A 107 8.68 -11.33 -3.43
N PHE A 108 9.65 -12.22 -3.30
CA PHE A 108 10.70 -12.45 -4.27
C PHE A 108 10.15 -13.29 -5.42
N VAL A 109 10.30 -12.80 -6.65
CA VAL A 109 9.82 -13.46 -7.86
C VAL A 109 10.97 -13.55 -8.84
N SER A 110 11.33 -14.78 -9.22
CA SER A 110 12.36 -15.06 -10.21
C SER A 110 11.99 -16.33 -10.99
N ASN A 111 12.41 -16.38 -12.25
CA ASN A 111 12.24 -17.57 -13.09
C ASN A 111 13.28 -18.64 -12.73
N THR A 112 14.48 -18.22 -12.35
CA THR A 112 15.66 -19.08 -12.19
C THR A 112 16.00 -19.35 -10.73
N TYR A 113 15.93 -18.34 -9.87
CA TYR A 113 16.46 -18.40 -8.51
C TYR A 113 15.33 -18.61 -7.49
N ALA A 114 15.58 -19.40 -6.45
CA ALA A 114 14.59 -19.67 -5.40
C ALA A 114 14.58 -18.58 -4.32
N ARG A 115 15.75 -18.03 -3.99
CA ARG A 115 15.94 -17.10 -2.88
C ARG A 115 16.77 -15.89 -3.31
N LEU A 116 16.72 -14.81 -2.52
CA LEU A 116 17.55 -13.63 -2.77
C LEU A 116 19.04 -13.96 -2.70
N GLU A 117 19.41 -14.82 -1.76
CA GLU A 117 20.80 -15.27 -1.54
C GLU A 117 21.38 -16.05 -2.73
N ASP A 118 20.53 -16.69 -3.53
CA ASP A 118 20.95 -17.50 -4.69
C ASP A 118 21.34 -16.63 -5.89
N LEU A 119 21.05 -15.33 -5.85
CA LEU A 119 21.39 -14.41 -6.95
C LEU A 119 22.90 -14.23 -7.06
N PRO A 120 23.46 -14.29 -8.29
CA PRO A 120 24.88 -14.03 -8.53
C PRO A 120 25.26 -12.61 -8.14
N GLN A 121 26.56 -12.38 -7.96
CA GLN A 121 27.07 -11.04 -7.66
C GLN A 121 26.70 -10.07 -8.79
N GLY A 122 26.15 -8.90 -8.44
CA GLY A 122 25.77 -7.89 -9.44
C GLY A 122 24.47 -8.19 -10.19
N ALA A 123 23.66 -9.15 -9.73
CA ALA A 123 22.36 -9.47 -10.32
C ALA A 123 21.44 -8.25 -10.42
N ILE A 124 20.60 -8.24 -11.46
CA ILE A 124 19.65 -7.17 -11.78
C ILE A 124 18.31 -7.46 -11.11
N VAL A 125 17.90 -6.61 -10.17
CA VAL A 125 16.62 -6.75 -9.46
C VAL A 125 15.66 -5.60 -9.80
N GLY A 126 14.47 -5.94 -10.26
CA GLY A 126 13.46 -4.98 -10.70
C GLY A 126 12.57 -4.47 -9.56
N THR A 127 12.65 -3.18 -9.25
CA THR A 127 11.69 -2.46 -8.39
C THR A 127 11.78 -0.94 -8.60
N SER A 128 10.65 -0.24 -8.57
CA SER A 128 10.60 1.24 -8.50
C SER A 128 10.25 1.77 -7.11
N SER A 129 10.17 0.91 -6.10
CA SER A 129 9.94 1.32 -4.72
C SER A 129 11.28 1.66 -4.06
N LEU A 130 11.48 2.91 -3.65
CA LEU A 130 12.69 3.32 -2.91
C LEU A 130 12.80 2.56 -1.58
N ARG A 131 11.68 2.29 -0.91
CA ARG A 131 11.64 1.42 0.29
C ARG A 131 12.30 0.07 0.02
N ARG A 132 11.89 -0.63 -1.05
CA ARG A 132 12.47 -1.94 -1.39
C ARG A 132 13.93 -1.81 -1.81
N GLN A 133 14.28 -0.75 -2.53
CA GLN A 133 15.66 -0.50 -2.95
C GLN A 133 16.60 -0.39 -1.75
N VAL A 134 16.29 0.49 -0.78
CA VAL A 134 17.17 0.68 0.39
C VAL A 134 17.26 -0.57 1.26
N LEU A 135 16.16 -1.32 1.40
CA LEU A 135 16.15 -2.58 2.15
C LEU A 135 16.92 -3.69 1.43
N LEU A 136 16.81 -3.79 0.10
CA LEU A 136 17.60 -4.73 -0.70
C LEU A 136 19.10 -4.41 -0.64
N HIS A 137 19.48 -3.14 -0.78
CA HIS A 137 20.90 -2.76 -0.69
C HIS A 137 21.47 -2.97 0.70
N HIS A 138 20.67 -2.83 1.76
CA HIS A 138 21.11 -3.18 3.10
C HIS A 138 21.44 -4.68 3.25
N LEU A 139 20.68 -5.56 2.58
CA LEU A 139 20.91 -7.01 2.60
C LEU A 139 22.00 -7.47 1.63
N ARG A 140 22.04 -6.88 0.43
CA ARG A 140 22.91 -7.24 -0.69
C ARG A 140 23.37 -5.97 -1.42
N PRO A 141 24.44 -5.32 -0.93
CA PRO A 141 24.95 -4.07 -1.50
C PRO A 141 25.39 -4.17 -2.97
N ASP A 142 25.70 -5.37 -3.46
CA ASP A 142 26.18 -5.63 -4.80
C ASP A 142 25.08 -5.61 -5.89
N LEU A 143 23.80 -5.72 -5.52
CA LEU A 143 22.71 -5.82 -6.49
C LEU A 143 22.56 -4.57 -7.35
N ARG A 144 22.27 -4.78 -8.64
CA ARG A 144 21.94 -3.70 -9.57
C ARG A 144 20.42 -3.50 -9.60
N ILE A 145 19.93 -2.58 -8.77
CA ILE A 145 18.50 -2.28 -8.72
C ILE A 145 18.09 -1.44 -9.94
N GLN A 146 17.14 -1.93 -10.73
CA GLN A 146 16.63 -1.26 -11.91
C GLN A 146 15.13 -0.95 -11.78
N PRO A 147 14.67 0.21 -12.32
CA PRO A 147 13.27 0.61 -12.20
C PRO A 147 12.34 -0.34 -12.96
N LEU A 148 11.29 -0.79 -12.28
CA LEU A 148 10.27 -1.68 -12.84
C LEU A 148 8.87 -1.10 -12.68
N ARG A 149 8.21 -0.89 -13.82
CA ARG A 149 6.93 -0.20 -13.94
C ARG A 149 5.92 -0.96 -14.80
N GLY A 150 4.68 -0.50 -14.69
CA GLY A 150 3.49 -1.13 -15.27
C GLY A 150 2.66 -1.82 -14.19
N ASN A 151 1.50 -2.32 -14.62
CA ASN A 151 0.68 -3.23 -13.81
C ASN A 151 1.40 -4.57 -13.57
N LEU A 152 0.83 -5.44 -12.73
CA LEU A 152 1.46 -6.70 -12.35
C LEU A 152 1.80 -7.58 -13.56
N ASP A 153 0.89 -7.67 -14.54
CA ASP A 153 1.09 -8.45 -15.76
C ASP A 153 2.27 -7.96 -16.59
N THR A 154 2.40 -6.65 -16.75
CA THR A 154 3.54 -6.03 -17.45
C THR A 154 4.86 -6.34 -16.75
N ARG A 155 4.86 -6.34 -15.41
CA ARG A 155 6.07 -6.61 -14.62
C ARG A 155 6.50 -8.07 -14.72
N LEU A 156 5.55 -9.00 -14.64
CA LEU A 156 5.83 -10.42 -14.83
C LEU A 156 6.32 -10.72 -16.24
N ARG A 157 5.69 -10.13 -17.27
CA ARG A 157 6.16 -10.26 -18.65
C ARG A 157 7.60 -9.79 -18.82
N LYS A 158 7.97 -8.63 -18.27
CA LYS A 158 9.36 -8.13 -18.34
C LYS A 158 10.36 -9.06 -17.65
N LEU A 159 9.97 -9.71 -16.55
CA LEU A 159 10.77 -10.75 -15.93
C LEU A 159 10.89 -11.98 -16.85
N ASP A 160 9.80 -12.43 -17.46
CA ASP A 160 9.75 -13.58 -18.37
C ASP A 160 10.56 -13.36 -19.64
N GLU A 161 10.65 -12.12 -20.11
CA GLU A 161 11.51 -11.69 -21.22
C GLU A 161 13.00 -11.59 -20.85
N GLY A 162 13.37 -11.89 -19.60
CA GLY A 162 14.76 -11.89 -19.14
C GLY A 162 15.35 -10.50 -18.89
N GLN A 163 14.53 -9.46 -18.74
CA GLN A 163 15.03 -8.09 -18.46
C GLN A 163 15.58 -7.95 -17.02
N PHE A 164 15.22 -8.87 -16.13
CA PHE A 164 15.62 -8.87 -14.72
C PHE A 164 15.93 -10.30 -14.28
N ASP A 165 16.89 -10.48 -13.37
CA ASP A 165 17.15 -11.79 -12.73
C ASP A 165 16.07 -12.12 -11.69
N ALA A 166 15.55 -11.09 -11.03
CA ALA A 166 14.42 -11.16 -10.12
C ALA A 166 13.66 -9.84 -10.05
N ILE A 167 12.44 -9.87 -9.55
CA ILE A 167 11.65 -8.68 -9.22
C ILE A 167 11.06 -8.83 -7.83
N VAL A 168 10.75 -7.70 -7.17
CA VAL A 168 10.06 -7.71 -5.88
C VAL A 168 8.66 -7.14 -6.03
N LEU A 169 7.65 -7.93 -5.63
CA LEU A 169 6.23 -7.59 -5.70
C LEU A 169 5.59 -7.69 -4.31
N ALA A 170 4.35 -7.17 -4.15
CA ALA A 170 3.60 -7.42 -2.91
C ALA A 170 2.92 -8.78 -3.03
N ALA A 171 3.05 -9.65 -2.02
CA ALA A 171 2.51 -11.01 -2.05
C ALA A 171 0.99 -11.01 -2.27
N ALA A 172 0.26 -10.15 -1.56
CA ALA A 172 -1.19 -10.01 -1.75
C ALA A 172 -1.60 -9.71 -3.20
N GLY A 173 -0.78 -8.99 -3.99
CA GLY A 173 -1.12 -8.72 -5.39
C GLY A 173 -1.11 -9.99 -6.26
N LEU A 174 -0.14 -10.88 -6.01
CA LEU A 174 -0.01 -12.17 -6.69
C LEU A 174 -1.10 -13.14 -6.23
N GLU A 175 -1.29 -13.28 -4.92
CA GLU A 175 -2.30 -14.17 -4.33
C GLU A 175 -3.72 -13.85 -4.81
N ARG A 176 -4.08 -12.56 -4.82
CA ARG A 176 -5.40 -12.10 -5.30
C ARG A 176 -5.65 -12.49 -6.76
N LEU A 177 -4.61 -12.45 -7.59
CA LEU A 177 -4.71 -12.82 -9.00
C LEU A 177 -4.55 -14.33 -9.26
N GLY A 178 -4.44 -15.16 -8.21
CA GLY A 178 -4.22 -16.58 -8.35
C GLY A 178 -2.84 -16.93 -8.90
N LEU A 179 -1.84 -16.09 -8.63
CA LEU A 179 -0.45 -16.22 -9.11
C LEU A 179 0.52 -16.54 -7.96
N ALA A 180 0.07 -17.26 -6.94
CA ALA A 180 0.87 -17.58 -5.76
C ALA A 180 2.10 -18.45 -6.11
N GLU A 181 2.01 -19.27 -7.16
CA GLU A 181 3.11 -20.10 -7.69
C GLU A 181 4.28 -19.28 -8.24
N ARG A 182 4.07 -18.00 -8.56
CA ARG A 182 5.15 -17.08 -8.95
C ARG A 182 5.99 -16.63 -7.74
N ILE A 183 5.51 -16.81 -6.51
CA ILE A 183 6.23 -16.44 -5.30
C ILE A 183 7.29 -17.51 -5.02
N ARG A 184 8.56 -17.17 -5.23
CA ARG A 184 9.68 -18.08 -4.93
C ARG A 184 10.03 -18.06 -3.44
N MET A 185 9.94 -16.89 -2.84
CA MET A 185 10.16 -16.66 -1.42
C MET A 185 9.33 -15.47 -0.95
N GLN A 186 8.76 -15.55 0.24
CA GLN A 186 8.22 -14.36 0.93
C GLN A 186 9.30 -13.81 1.85
N PHE A 187 9.53 -12.50 1.80
CA PHE A 187 10.49 -11.87 2.67
C PHE A 187 9.95 -11.80 4.10
N PRO A 188 10.74 -12.24 5.10
CA PRO A 188 10.40 -11.97 6.49
C PRO A 188 10.47 -10.44 6.76
N PRO A 189 9.62 -9.90 7.66
CA PRO A 189 9.60 -8.47 7.97
C PRO A 189 10.95 -7.88 8.43
N GLU A 190 11.83 -8.71 8.99
CA GLU A 190 13.18 -8.35 9.44
C GLU A 190 14.10 -8.02 8.24
N GLN A 191 13.83 -8.62 7.08
CA GLN A 191 14.56 -8.37 5.84
C GLN A 191 13.87 -7.29 4.99
N MET A 192 12.55 -7.37 4.84
CA MET A 192 11.78 -6.48 3.97
C MET A 192 10.52 -5.99 4.68
N LEU A 193 10.69 -5.01 5.56
CA LEU A 193 9.58 -4.43 6.30
C LEU A 193 8.52 -3.86 5.32
N PRO A 194 7.22 -4.21 5.45
CA PRO A 194 6.18 -3.76 4.55
C PRO A 194 6.00 -2.23 4.47
N ALA A 195 5.42 -1.77 3.36
CA ALA A 195 4.90 -0.41 3.27
C ALA A 195 3.65 -0.25 4.15
N ALA A 196 3.42 0.97 4.65
CA ALA A 196 2.21 1.31 5.39
C ALA A 196 0.94 0.92 4.61
N GLY A 197 0.03 0.17 5.22
CA GLY A 197 -1.20 -0.29 4.59
C GLY A 197 -1.01 -1.38 3.52
N GLN A 198 0.18 -1.94 3.32
CA GLN A 198 0.38 -3.00 2.33
C GLN A 198 -0.47 -4.22 2.65
N GLY A 199 -1.17 -4.77 1.66
CA GLY A 199 -2.10 -5.89 1.83
C GLY A 199 -3.51 -5.48 2.22
N ALA A 200 -3.72 -4.29 2.82
CA ALA A 200 -5.05 -3.76 3.12
C ALA A 200 -5.71 -3.14 1.88
N LEU A 201 -7.04 -3.19 1.85
CA LEU A 201 -7.86 -2.37 0.96
C LEU A 201 -8.40 -1.16 1.72
N GLY A 202 -8.66 -0.07 1.01
CA GLY A 202 -9.34 1.10 1.54
C GLY A 202 -10.57 1.41 0.71
N ILE A 203 -11.70 1.70 1.37
CA ILE A 203 -12.93 2.15 0.72
C ILE A 203 -13.11 3.63 1.00
N GLU A 204 -13.05 4.44 -0.04
CA GLU A 204 -13.22 5.89 0.00
C GLU A 204 -14.63 6.28 -0.44
N VAL A 205 -15.22 7.26 0.24
CA VAL A 205 -16.55 7.82 -0.09
C VAL A 205 -16.56 9.34 0.17
N PRO A 206 -17.49 10.09 -0.44
CA PRO A 206 -17.71 11.48 -0.03
C PRO A 206 -18.27 11.55 1.39
N ALA A 207 -17.68 12.41 2.23
CA ALA A 207 -17.96 12.57 3.66
C ALA A 207 -19.45 12.84 3.96
N ARG A 208 -20.16 13.51 3.05
CA ARG A 208 -21.59 13.83 3.16
C ARG A 208 -22.51 12.61 3.13
N HIS A 209 -22.05 11.44 2.67
CA HIS A 209 -22.89 10.24 2.52
C HIS A 209 -22.92 9.37 3.78
N GLY A 210 -23.45 9.91 4.89
CA GLY A 210 -23.52 9.20 6.17
C GLY A 210 -24.22 7.83 6.12
N ALA A 211 -25.30 7.71 5.34
CA ALA A 211 -26.00 6.42 5.15
C ALA A 211 -25.10 5.37 4.47
N LEU A 212 -24.28 5.77 3.50
CA LEU A 212 -23.34 4.88 2.82
C LEU A 212 -22.20 4.47 3.77
N ILE A 213 -21.67 5.41 4.54
CA ILE A 213 -20.64 5.12 5.55
C ILE A 213 -21.16 4.08 6.55
N ALA A 214 -22.39 4.25 7.04
CA ALA A 214 -23.03 3.30 7.94
C ALA A 214 -23.22 1.91 7.30
N ALA A 215 -23.62 1.85 6.03
CA ALA A 215 -23.78 0.60 5.29
C ALA A 215 -22.46 -0.16 5.05
N LEU A 216 -21.33 0.55 5.03
CA LEU A 216 -20.00 -0.04 4.88
C LEU A 216 -19.39 -0.52 6.20
N GLN A 217 -19.89 -0.08 7.36
CA GLN A 217 -19.32 -0.46 8.67
C GLN A 217 -19.19 -1.97 8.89
N PRO A 218 -20.16 -2.83 8.51
CA PRO A 218 -20.02 -4.27 8.70
C PRO A 218 -18.85 -4.91 7.93
N LEU A 219 -18.32 -4.23 6.91
CA LEU A 219 -17.12 -4.69 6.18
C LEU A 219 -15.82 -4.32 6.89
N SER A 220 -15.85 -3.35 7.81
CA SER A 220 -14.66 -2.83 8.47
C SER A 220 -14.12 -3.86 9.46
N HIS A 221 -12.80 -4.01 9.48
CA HIS A 221 -12.11 -4.90 10.41
C HIS A 221 -11.28 -4.06 11.39
N PRO A 222 -11.75 -3.87 12.65
CA PRO A 222 -11.10 -2.96 13.60
C PRO A 222 -9.60 -3.23 13.83
N PRO A 223 -9.14 -4.49 13.96
CA PRO A 223 -7.71 -4.75 14.10
C PRO A 223 -6.89 -4.27 12.89
N THR A 224 -7.40 -4.46 11.65
CA THR A 224 -6.70 -3.96 10.46
C THR A 224 -6.77 -2.44 10.39
N TRP A 225 -7.93 -1.85 10.66
CA TRP A 225 -8.11 -0.40 10.70
C TRP A 225 -7.08 0.26 11.62
N LEU A 226 -7.04 -0.13 12.90
CA LEU A 226 -6.14 0.45 13.91
C LEU A 226 -4.66 0.22 13.57
N ALA A 227 -4.29 -0.98 13.12
CA ALA A 227 -2.92 -1.25 12.66
C ALA A 227 -2.51 -0.31 11.53
N THR A 228 -3.38 -0.13 10.53
CA THR A 228 -3.08 0.73 9.38
C THR A 228 -3.14 2.22 9.73
N VAL A 229 -3.93 2.65 10.71
CA VAL A 229 -3.87 4.01 11.26
C VAL A 229 -2.49 4.31 11.85
N ALA A 230 -1.96 3.42 12.69
CA ALA A 230 -0.62 3.57 13.26
C ALA A 230 0.47 3.62 12.18
N GLU A 231 0.42 2.69 11.22
CA GLU A 231 1.37 2.63 10.09
C GLU A 231 1.33 3.90 9.23
N ARG A 232 0.13 4.37 8.88
CA ARG A 232 -0.06 5.54 8.00
C ARG A 232 0.33 6.83 8.69
N THR A 233 0.18 6.92 10.02
CA THR A 233 0.59 8.09 10.81
C THR A 233 2.07 8.38 10.66
N ILE A 234 2.92 7.35 10.67
CA ILE A 234 4.36 7.50 10.40
C ILE A 234 4.59 8.06 9.00
N SER A 235 3.88 7.53 8.00
CA SER A 235 4.00 8.01 6.63
C SER A 235 3.62 9.47 6.50
N LEU A 236 2.51 9.90 7.12
CA LEU A 236 2.07 11.29 7.12
C LEU A 236 3.09 12.21 7.79
N ALA A 237 3.55 11.85 9.00
CA ALA A 237 4.49 12.65 9.79
C ALA A 237 5.86 12.83 9.12
N LEU A 238 6.21 11.96 8.17
CA LEU A 238 7.47 12.03 7.42
C LEU A 238 7.29 12.55 5.99
N GLY A 239 6.12 13.07 5.58
CA GLY A 239 5.94 13.73 4.27
C GLY A 239 4.91 13.06 3.34
N GLY A 240 4.34 11.93 3.75
CA GLY A 240 3.10 11.38 3.21
C GLY A 240 3.13 10.95 1.74
N SER A 241 4.30 10.55 1.21
CA SER A 241 4.44 10.17 -0.19
C SER A 241 4.92 8.72 -0.38
N CYS A 242 4.36 8.04 -1.39
CA CYS A 242 4.83 6.72 -1.83
C CYS A 242 6.26 6.73 -2.41
N SER A 243 6.81 7.92 -2.66
CA SER A 243 8.19 8.15 -3.10
C SER A 243 9.19 8.20 -1.95
N MET A 244 8.75 8.15 -0.70
CA MET A 244 9.69 8.10 0.43
C MET A 244 10.22 6.67 0.64
N PRO A 245 11.52 6.46 0.91
CA PRO A 245 12.12 5.17 1.28
C PRO A 245 11.76 4.74 2.71
N LEU A 246 10.45 4.69 3.00
CA LEU A 246 9.89 4.43 4.32
C LEU A 246 9.11 3.11 4.33
N ALA A 247 9.35 2.30 5.35
CA ALA A 247 8.55 1.13 5.73
C ALA A 247 7.87 1.38 7.07
N ALA A 248 6.66 0.85 7.24
CA ALA A 248 5.92 0.89 8.49
C ALA A 248 4.95 -0.30 8.53
N HIS A 249 5.07 -1.13 9.57
CA HIS A 249 4.23 -2.30 9.71
C HIS A 249 3.89 -2.59 11.17
N ALA A 250 2.61 -2.77 11.44
CA ALA A 250 2.06 -3.12 12.73
C ALA A 250 1.54 -4.56 12.76
N VAL A 251 1.82 -5.25 13.86
CA VAL A 251 1.36 -6.62 14.13
C VAL A 251 0.71 -6.64 15.51
N TRP A 252 -0.44 -7.30 15.64
CA TRP A 252 -1.06 -7.53 16.95
C TRP A 252 -0.38 -8.69 17.67
N GLU A 253 -0.01 -8.48 18.92
CA GLU A 253 0.57 -9.47 19.82
C GLU A 253 -0.38 -9.70 21.00
N GLY A 254 -0.77 -10.95 21.25
CA GLY A 254 -1.69 -11.27 22.34
C GLY A 254 -3.01 -10.48 22.26
N THR A 255 -3.50 -10.03 23.41
CA THR A 255 -4.74 -9.25 23.52
C THR A 255 -4.42 -7.76 23.63
N GLY A 256 -4.80 -6.98 22.62
CA GLY A 256 -4.78 -5.51 22.67
C GLY A 256 -3.41 -4.84 22.49
N GLN A 257 -2.29 -5.60 22.46
CA GLN A 257 -0.97 -5.02 22.23
C GLN A 257 -0.66 -4.95 20.74
N LEU A 258 -0.31 -3.76 20.25
CA LEU A 258 0.12 -3.51 18.89
C LEU A 258 1.63 -3.27 18.87
N TRP A 259 2.38 -4.10 18.13
CA TRP A 259 3.80 -3.92 17.85
C TRP A 259 3.98 -3.22 16.51
N LEU A 260 4.44 -1.97 16.55
CA LEU A 260 4.72 -1.17 15.37
C LEU A 260 6.22 -1.10 15.13
N ARG A 261 6.63 -1.34 13.88
CA ARG A 261 7.99 -1.20 13.39
C ARG A 261 8.02 -0.21 12.24
N ALA A 262 9.11 0.57 12.16
CA ALA A 262 9.35 1.47 11.04
C ALA A 262 10.81 1.44 10.61
N ALA A 263 11.06 1.68 9.33
CA ALA A 263 12.40 1.79 8.79
C ALA A 263 12.47 2.90 7.75
N TRP A 264 13.56 3.66 7.75
CA TRP A 264 13.87 4.66 6.74
C TRP A 264 15.30 4.44 6.26
N GLY A 265 15.54 4.56 4.96
CA GLY A 265 16.89 4.49 4.39
C GLY A 265 17.14 5.61 3.40
N ASP A 266 18.38 6.04 3.28
CA ASP A 266 18.79 7.01 2.26
C ASP A 266 18.95 6.31 0.90
N PRO A 267 18.19 6.71 -0.16
CA PRO A 267 18.32 6.10 -1.49
C PRO A 267 19.70 6.33 -2.12
N GLU A 268 20.40 7.39 -1.72
CA GLU A 268 21.76 7.70 -2.19
C GLU A 268 22.84 6.96 -1.38
N GLY A 269 22.45 6.24 -0.32
CA GLY A 269 23.36 5.43 0.50
C GLY A 269 24.33 6.22 1.37
N GLN A 270 24.12 7.53 1.56
CA GLN A 270 25.00 8.37 2.39
C GLN A 270 24.72 8.17 3.88
N ARG A 271 23.52 7.73 4.24
CA ARG A 271 23.13 7.39 5.62
C ARG A 271 22.78 5.90 5.75
N PRO A 272 23.13 5.28 6.88
CA PRO A 272 22.74 3.91 7.14
C PRO A 272 21.21 3.77 7.26
N LEU A 273 20.71 2.57 7.00
CA LEU A 273 19.32 2.21 7.28
C LEU A 273 19.02 2.45 8.76
N THR A 274 17.98 3.22 9.04
CA THR A 274 17.50 3.48 10.40
C THR A 274 16.23 2.67 10.64
N GLN A 275 16.16 1.98 11.78
CA GLN A 275 15.01 1.18 12.17
C GLN A 275 14.60 1.52 13.61
N VAL A 276 13.30 1.60 13.85
CA VAL A 276 12.72 1.83 15.19
C VAL A 276 11.52 0.92 15.39
N GLN A 277 11.19 0.66 16.66
CA GLN A 277 10.04 -0.15 17.04
C GLN A 277 9.50 0.27 18.40
N ALA A 278 8.19 0.09 18.60
CA ALA A 278 7.58 0.16 19.93
C ALA A 278 6.33 -0.72 20.00
N ARG A 279 5.88 -0.95 21.23
CA ARG A 279 4.66 -1.67 21.57
C ARG A 279 3.78 -0.79 22.43
N ALA A 280 2.48 -0.78 22.18
CA ALA A 280 1.51 -0.12 23.05
C ALA A 280 0.21 -0.92 23.11
N GLN A 281 -0.56 -0.71 24.18
CA GLN A 281 -1.96 -1.12 24.23
C GLN A 281 -2.77 -0.17 23.34
N VAL A 282 -3.58 -0.74 22.44
CA VAL A 282 -4.36 0.01 21.45
C VAL A 282 -5.77 -0.55 21.40
N GLU A 283 -6.73 0.31 21.71
CA GLU A 283 -8.16 0.02 21.71
C GLU A 283 -8.91 0.93 20.73
N ASN A 284 -8.34 2.09 20.40
CA ASN A 284 -8.96 3.10 19.55
C ASN A 284 -7.96 3.81 18.61
N ALA A 285 -8.50 4.62 17.70
CA ALA A 285 -7.72 5.28 16.66
C ALA A 285 -6.72 6.32 17.23
N ASP A 286 -7.09 7.03 18.29
CA ASP A 286 -6.21 8.05 18.91
C ASP A 286 -4.96 7.40 19.50
N GLN A 287 -5.11 6.24 20.15
CA GLN A 287 -3.97 5.46 20.66
C GLN A 287 -3.11 4.89 19.52
N ALA A 288 -3.72 4.43 18.43
CA ALA A 288 -2.99 3.98 17.25
C ALA A 288 -2.20 5.13 16.61
N GLN A 289 -2.78 6.32 16.51
CA GLN A 289 -2.12 7.54 16.04
C GLN A 289 -0.98 7.95 16.97
N ALA A 290 -1.18 7.92 18.28
CA ALA A 290 -0.15 8.26 19.26
C ALA A 290 1.07 7.34 19.13
N LEU A 291 0.86 6.02 19.00
CA LEU A 291 1.96 5.07 18.74
C LEU A 291 2.67 5.35 17.41
N GLY A 292 1.91 5.68 16.36
CA GLY A 292 2.46 6.06 15.06
C GLY A 292 3.30 7.34 15.12
N GLN A 293 2.82 8.37 15.83
CA GLN A 293 3.53 9.64 16.02
C GLN A 293 4.81 9.44 16.84
N GLN A 294 4.75 8.69 17.94
CA GLN A 294 5.91 8.32 18.74
C GLN A 294 7.01 7.69 17.89
N LEU A 295 6.65 6.76 16.99
CA LEU A 295 7.62 6.12 16.10
C LEU A 295 8.14 7.04 15.01
N ALA A 296 7.30 7.96 14.50
CA ALA A 296 7.74 8.95 13.54
C ALA A 296 8.82 9.87 14.15
N ASP A 297 8.61 10.34 15.38
CA ASP A 297 9.56 11.20 16.08
C ASP A 297 10.86 10.46 16.40
N ALA A 298 10.76 9.21 16.87
CA ALA A 298 11.91 8.35 17.11
C ALA A 298 12.71 8.10 15.81
N LEU A 299 12.03 7.82 14.70
CA LEU A 299 12.67 7.58 13.41
C LEU A 299 13.33 8.86 12.87
N ARG A 300 12.66 10.01 12.98
CA ARG A 300 13.20 11.32 12.57
C ARG A 300 14.48 11.65 13.33
N SER A 301 14.45 11.49 14.66
CA SER A 301 15.60 11.71 15.53
C SER A 301 16.75 10.77 15.18
N ALA A 302 16.49 9.46 15.08
CA ALA A 302 17.52 8.46 14.81
C ALA A 302 18.13 8.58 13.40
N ALA A 303 17.34 8.98 12.41
CA ALA A 303 17.82 9.18 11.03
C ALA A 303 18.48 10.55 10.81
N GLY A 304 18.48 11.44 11.82
CA GLY A 304 18.97 12.81 11.70
C GLY A 304 18.23 13.61 10.63
N LEU A 305 16.93 13.33 10.45
CA LEU A 305 16.06 14.08 9.56
C LEU A 305 15.67 15.36 10.31
N GLY A 306 16.09 16.54 9.83
CA GLY A 306 15.68 17.80 10.44
C GLY A 306 14.16 18.01 10.35
N ASP A 307 13.66 19.11 10.91
CA ASP A 307 12.22 19.47 10.79
C ASP A 307 11.77 19.72 9.34
N ALA A 308 12.72 19.94 8.43
CA ALA A 308 12.49 20.04 7.00
C ALA A 308 12.64 18.67 6.32
N LEU A 309 11.58 17.87 6.36
CA LEU A 309 11.30 16.94 5.26
C LEU A 309 10.52 17.74 4.20
N PRO A 310 10.88 17.66 2.90
CA PRO A 310 10.23 18.42 1.85
C PRO A 310 8.74 18.07 1.67
#